data_AF-A0A3C1L893-F1
#
_entry.id   AF-A0A3C1L893-F1
#
_cell.length_a   1.000
_cell.length_b   1.000
_cell.length_c   1.000
_cell.angle_alpha   90.00
_cell.angle_beta   90.00
_cell.angle_gamma   90.00
#
_symmetry.space_group_name_H-M   'P 1'
#
loop_
_entity.id
_entity.type
_entity.pdbx_description
1 polymer ?
#
loop_
_entity_poly.entity_id
_entity_poly.type
_entity_poly.pdbx_seq_one_letter_code
_entity_poly.pdbx_strand_id
1 'polypeptide(L)'
;ARGKAGRLIGDLTGFLATMKGLPLAYNRDYQEDKEPLFDAVDQISLALGAIRGMVATATWVPERMQSAADSETGSATDLAEWLVQRGTPFRDAHAIVGLLVRRHLAGEGTLRSLVAADPALGADAAALVAPGVAVQRRTTAGGAGPAAVAVQLERFRSRLAELRAAVTAGVR
;
A
#
# COMPACT_ATOMS: atom_id res chain seq x y z
N ALA A 1 -5.48 -18.34 0.81
CA ALA A 1 -4.85 -17.46 -0.20
C ALA A 1 -3.32 -17.62 -0.25
N ARG A 2 -2.56 -17.21 0.78
CA ARG A 2 -1.07 -17.24 0.75
C ARG A 2 -0.45 -18.59 0.37
N GLY A 3 -0.85 -19.69 1.01
CA GLY A 3 -0.34 -21.03 0.66
C GLY A 3 -0.74 -21.49 -0.75
N LYS A 4 -1.95 -21.12 -1.21
CA LYS A 4 -2.42 -21.43 -2.56
C LYS A 4 -1.66 -20.67 -3.64
N ALA A 5 -1.12 -19.49 -3.34
CA ALA A 5 -0.24 -18.79 -4.28
C ALA A 5 1.01 -19.63 -4.63
N GLY A 6 1.62 -20.31 -3.64
CA GLY A 6 2.75 -21.21 -3.90
C GLY A 6 2.38 -22.41 -4.77
N ARG A 7 1.17 -22.96 -4.57
CA ARG A 7 0.64 -24.03 -5.42
C ARG A 7 0.55 -23.61 -6.89
N LEU A 8 -0.08 -22.46 -7.16
CA LEU A 8 -0.25 -21.94 -8.52
C LEU A 8 1.08 -21.57 -9.21
N ILE A 9 2.07 -21.10 -8.44
CA ILE A 9 3.43 -20.90 -8.95
C ILE A 9 4.03 -22.26 -9.38
N GLY A 10 3.80 -23.30 -8.59
CA GLY A 10 4.18 -24.68 -8.92
C GLY A 10 3.51 -25.17 -10.20
N ASP A 11 2.18 -25.00 -10.32
CA ASP A 11 1.41 -25.42 -11.50
C ASP A 11 1.92 -24.74 -12.77
N LEU A 12 2.15 -23.41 -12.73
CA LEU A 12 2.72 -22.66 -13.84
C LEU A 12 4.13 -23.16 -14.20
N THR A 13 4.98 -23.37 -13.20
CA THR A 13 6.37 -23.79 -13.42
C THR A 13 6.43 -25.20 -14.01
N GLY A 14 5.61 -26.12 -13.49
CA GLY A 14 5.46 -27.47 -14.02
C GLY A 14 4.98 -27.45 -15.46
N PHE A 15 3.93 -26.68 -15.76
CA PHE A 15 3.42 -26.55 -17.12
C PHE A 15 4.47 -26.00 -18.10
N LEU A 16 5.19 -24.94 -17.73
CA LEU A 16 6.27 -24.38 -18.56
C LEU A 16 7.40 -25.41 -18.80
N ALA A 17 7.71 -26.24 -17.80
CA ALA A 17 8.69 -27.31 -17.95
C ALA A 17 8.20 -28.41 -18.90
N THR A 18 6.93 -28.83 -18.81
CA THR A 18 6.32 -29.79 -19.75
C THR A 18 6.38 -29.30 -21.19
N MET A 19 6.14 -28.01 -21.41
CA MET A 19 6.15 -27.41 -22.75
C MET A 19 7.56 -27.19 -23.32
N LYS A 20 8.61 -27.32 -22.50
CA LYS A 20 9.96 -26.91 -22.87
C LYS A 20 10.56 -27.85 -23.92
N GLY A 21 10.82 -27.31 -25.11
CA GLY A 21 11.61 -27.99 -26.14
C GLY A 21 10.88 -29.09 -26.90
N LEU A 22 9.54 -29.16 -26.78
CA LEU A 22 8.74 -30.08 -27.58
C LEU A 22 8.77 -29.69 -29.07
N PRO A 23 9.01 -30.66 -29.98
CA PRO A 23 8.94 -30.40 -31.42
C PRO A 23 7.49 -30.20 -31.85
N LEU A 24 7.28 -29.56 -33.00
CA LEU A 24 5.94 -29.47 -33.60
C LEU A 24 5.58 -30.80 -34.30
N ALA A 25 4.31 -31.20 -34.43
CA ALA A 25 3.09 -30.54 -33.96
C ALA A 25 2.54 -31.18 -32.66
N TYR A 26 1.46 -31.96 -32.73
CA TYR A 26 0.87 -32.59 -31.53
C TYR A 26 1.83 -33.60 -30.88
N ASN A 27 2.03 -33.45 -29.57
CA ASN A 27 2.69 -34.43 -28.70
C ASN A 27 1.72 -34.86 -27.60
N ARG A 28 1.82 -36.11 -27.15
CA ARG A 28 0.94 -36.62 -26.07
C ARG A 28 1.18 -35.88 -24.75
N ASP A 29 2.36 -35.33 -24.54
CA ASP A 29 2.76 -34.46 -23.43
C ASP A 29 1.83 -33.26 -23.27
N TYR A 30 1.18 -32.79 -24.35
CA TYR A 30 0.17 -31.73 -24.28
C TYR A 30 -1.09 -32.12 -23.52
N GLN A 31 -1.28 -33.39 -23.13
CA GLN A 31 -2.39 -33.77 -22.27
C GLN A 31 -2.24 -33.26 -20.83
N GLU A 32 -1.02 -32.94 -20.41
CA GLU A 32 -0.68 -32.36 -19.10
C GLU A 32 -1.06 -30.87 -18.99
N ASP A 33 -1.72 -30.29 -20.00
CA ASP A 33 -2.21 -28.91 -19.95
C ASP A 33 -3.42 -28.74 -19.02
N LYS A 34 -4.22 -29.80 -18.83
CA LYS A 34 -5.55 -29.71 -18.18
C LYS A 34 -5.46 -29.65 -16.67
N GLU A 35 -4.71 -30.57 -16.06
CA GLU A 35 -4.62 -30.67 -14.61
C GLU A 35 -4.14 -29.38 -13.93
N PRO A 36 -3.00 -28.76 -14.34
CA PRO A 36 -2.57 -27.49 -13.76
C PRO A 36 -3.53 -26.34 -14.05
N LEU A 37 -4.18 -26.33 -15.22
CA LEU A 37 -5.18 -25.31 -15.55
C LEU A 37 -6.44 -25.43 -14.69
N PHE A 38 -7.00 -26.64 -14.58
CA PHE A 38 -8.21 -26.90 -13.79
C PHE A 38 -7.97 -26.65 -12.31
N ASP A 39 -6.83 -27.09 -11.78
CA ASP A 39 -6.50 -26.78 -10.39
C ASP A 39 -6.39 -25.26 -10.19
N ALA A 40 -5.75 -24.53 -11.11
CA ALA A 40 -5.65 -23.08 -11.01
C ALA A 40 -7.02 -22.39 -10.99
N VAL A 41 -7.93 -22.78 -11.89
CA VAL A 41 -9.30 -22.25 -11.95
C VAL A 41 -10.05 -22.53 -10.65
N ASP A 42 -9.96 -23.74 -10.12
CA ASP A 42 -10.64 -24.13 -8.88
C ASP A 42 -10.09 -23.36 -7.68
N GLN A 43 -8.76 -23.29 -7.52
CA GLN A 43 -8.14 -22.60 -6.41
C GLN A 43 -8.41 -21.10 -6.43
N ILE A 44 -8.35 -20.45 -7.61
CA ILE A 44 -8.60 -19.01 -7.75
C ILE A 44 -10.07 -18.72 -7.44
N SER A 45 -11.00 -19.50 -8.00
CA SER A 45 -12.44 -19.29 -7.79
C SER A 45 -12.82 -19.39 -6.30
N LEU A 46 -12.32 -20.43 -5.62
CA LEU A 46 -12.53 -20.62 -4.18
C LEU A 46 -11.88 -19.49 -3.37
N ALA A 47 -10.65 -19.11 -3.71
CA ALA A 47 -9.93 -18.06 -2.99
C ALA A 47 -10.61 -16.69 -3.14
N LEU A 48 -11.08 -16.33 -4.33
CA LEU A 48 -11.80 -15.07 -4.57
C LEU A 48 -13.12 -15.04 -3.80
N GLY A 49 -13.88 -16.14 -3.77
CA GLY A 49 -15.09 -16.26 -2.97
C GLY A 49 -14.82 -16.04 -1.47
N ALA A 50 -13.80 -16.70 -0.93
CA ALA A 50 -13.42 -16.56 0.47
C ALA A 50 -12.89 -15.16 0.82
N ILE A 51 -12.04 -14.56 -0.03
CA ILE A 51 -11.50 -13.20 0.18
C ILE A 51 -12.62 -12.17 0.14
N ARG A 52 -13.57 -12.29 -0.80
CA ARG A 52 -14.73 -11.42 -0.88
C ARG A 52 -15.52 -11.44 0.43
N GLY A 53 -15.80 -12.64 0.96
CA GLY A 53 -16.48 -12.80 2.24
C GLY A 53 -15.71 -12.16 3.38
N MET A 54 -14.41 -12.48 3.49
CA MET A 54 -13.51 -11.94 4.52
C MET A 54 -13.47 -10.41 4.53
N VAL A 55 -13.34 -9.77 3.37
CA VAL A 55 -13.31 -8.30 3.28
C VAL A 55 -14.68 -7.70 3.59
N ALA A 56 -15.76 -8.31 3.11
CA ALA A 56 -17.12 -7.83 3.34
C ALA A 56 -17.54 -7.90 4.82
N THR A 57 -17.02 -8.85 5.58
CA THR A 57 -17.34 -9.03 7.01
C THR A 57 -16.23 -8.55 7.94
N ALA A 58 -15.16 -7.96 7.42
CA ALA A 58 -14.09 -7.41 8.24
C ALA A 58 -14.62 -6.26 9.11
N THR A 59 -14.29 -6.29 10.40
CA THR A 59 -14.57 -5.18 11.32
C THR A 59 -13.29 -4.37 11.51
N TRP A 60 -13.36 -3.09 11.17
CA TRP A 60 -12.28 -2.14 11.41
C TRP A 60 -12.46 -1.50 12.79
N VAL A 61 -11.35 -1.08 13.40
CA VAL A 61 -11.35 -0.36 14.69
C VAL A 61 -10.78 1.03 14.44
N PRO A 62 -11.60 1.99 13.93
CA PRO A 62 -11.12 3.29 13.47
C PRO A 62 -10.33 4.04 14.53
N GLU A 63 -10.73 3.95 15.80
CA GLU A 63 -10.09 4.66 16.91
C GLU A 63 -8.66 4.17 17.11
N ARG A 64 -8.43 2.85 17.04
CA ARG A 64 -7.09 2.25 17.16
C ARG A 64 -6.24 2.56 15.93
N MET A 65 -6.84 2.54 14.74
CA MET A 65 -6.15 2.88 13.49
C MET A 65 -5.73 4.35 13.48
N GLN A 66 -6.63 5.24 13.88
CA GLN A 66 -6.40 6.68 13.98
C GLN A 66 -5.33 6.98 15.03
N SER A 67 -5.42 6.40 16.23
CA SER A 67 -4.40 6.57 17.28
C SER A 67 -3.01 6.11 16.83
N ALA A 68 -2.90 5.02 16.07
CA ALA A 68 -1.63 4.57 15.52
C ALA A 68 -1.09 5.50 14.43
N ALA A 69 -1.99 6.04 13.58
CA ALA A 69 -1.64 6.96 12.50
C ALA A 69 -1.23 8.36 13.02
N ASP A 70 -1.84 8.81 14.12
CA ASP A 70 -1.59 10.12 14.75
C ASP A 70 -0.41 10.12 15.72
N SER A 71 0.42 9.07 15.72
CA SER A 71 1.66 9.07 16.50
C SER A 71 2.52 10.28 16.14
N GLU A 72 2.89 11.08 17.14
CA GLU A 72 3.67 12.30 16.92
C GLU A 72 4.99 12.01 16.19
N THR A 73 5.66 10.90 16.53
CA THR A 73 6.91 10.47 15.89
C THR A 73 6.73 10.10 14.41
N GLY A 74 5.51 9.75 13.97
CA GLY A 74 5.20 9.54 12.56
C GLY A 74 5.35 10.82 11.72
N SER A 75 5.22 11.99 12.34
CA SER A 75 5.36 13.31 11.69
C SER A 75 6.81 13.77 11.54
N ALA A 76 7.79 13.00 12.02
CA ALA A 76 9.21 13.37 11.92
C ALA A 76 9.66 13.61 10.47
N THR A 77 9.18 12.79 9.54
CA THR A 77 9.48 12.97 8.11
C THR A 77 8.87 14.26 7.58
N ASP A 78 7.65 14.60 7.97
CA ASP A 78 6.99 15.86 7.57
C ASP A 78 7.72 17.10 8.07
N LEU A 79 8.29 17.03 9.29
CA LEU A 79 9.11 18.10 9.86
C LEU A 79 10.42 18.28 9.08
N ALA A 80 11.09 17.18 8.71
CA ALA A 80 12.31 17.24 7.92
C ALA A 80 12.04 17.79 6.51
N GLU A 81 10.98 17.33 5.85
CA GLU A 81 10.52 17.87 4.57
C GLU A 81 10.22 19.37 4.65
N TRP A 82 9.58 19.82 5.74
CA TRP A 82 9.25 21.24 5.95
C TRP A 82 10.48 22.13 6.08
N LEU A 83 11.54 21.65 6.73
CA LEU A 83 12.84 22.34 6.81
C LEU A 83 13.54 22.38 5.44
N VAL A 84 13.51 21.26 4.72
CA VAL A 84 14.09 21.17 3.36
C VAL A 84 13.42 22.14 2.39
N GLN A 85 12.08 22.24 2.45
CA GLN A 85 11.32 23.21 1.65
C GLN A 85 11.69 24.67 1.95
N ARG A 86 12.33 24.95 3.10
CA ARG A 86 12.80 26.27 3.52
C ARG A 86 14.30 26.48 3.32
N GLY A 87 14.96 25.55 2.64
CA GLY A 87 16.36 25.67 2.25
C GLY A 87 17.36 25.00 3.20
N THR A 88 16.90 24.35 4.27
CA THR A 88 17.80 23.56 5.13
C THR A 88 18.27 22.32 4.35
N PRO A 89 19.59 22.04 4.27
CA PRO A 89 20.07 20.83 3.63
C PRO A 89 19.46 19.57 4.26
N PHE A 90 19.14 18.58 3.43
CA PHE A 90 18.43 17.37 3.86
C PHE A 90 19.08 16.67 5.07
N ARG A 91 20.42 16.56 5.07
CA ARG A 91 21.18 15.99 6.19
C ARG A 91 20.94 16.75 7.50
N ASP A 92 20.95 18.07 7.44
CA ASP A 92 20.82 18.93 8.61
C ASP A 92 19.37 18.92 9.12
N ALA A 93 18.38 18.94 8.21
CA ALA A 93 16.98 18.78 8.56
C ALA A 93 16.71 17.48 9.32
N HIS A 94 17.26 16.36 8.83
CA HIS A 94 17.16 15.07 9.52
C HIS A 94 17.89 15.04 10.86
N ALA A 95 19.04 15.72 10.98
CA ALA A 95 19.78 15.81 12.24
C ALA A 95 19.00 16.61 13.30
N ILE A 96 18.43 17.76 12.93
CA ILE A 96 17.60 18.61 13.80
C ILE A 96 16.39 17.82 14.31
N VAL A 97 15.61 17.23 13.39
CA VAL A 97 14.41 16.47 13.78
C VAL A 97 14.77 15.21 14.57
N GLY A 98 15.85 14.52 14.21
CA GLY A 98 16.33 13.35 14.95
C GLY A 98 16.70 13.66 16.40
N LEU A 99 17.24 14.85 16.69
CA LEU A 99 17.48 15.30 18.04
C LEU A 99 16.18 15.51 18.81
N LEU A 100 15.18 16.17 18.20
CA LEU A 100 13.88 16.41 18.84
C LEU A 100 13.12 15.12 19.13
N VAL A 101 13.15 14.15 18.19
CA VAL A 101 12.58 12.82 18.41
C VAL A 101 13.28 12.09 19.55
N ARG A 102 14.62 12.16 19.64
CA ARG A 102 15.36 11.55 20.75
C ARG A 102 14.97 12.15 22.10
N ARG A 103 14.85 13.47 22.18
CA ARG A 103 14.42 14.19 23.40
C ARG A 103 12.99 13.82 23.80
N HIS A 104 12.08 13.71 22.83
CA HIS A 104 10.73 13.21 23.06
C HIS A 104 10.73 11.79 23.65
N LEU A 105 11.51 10.88 23.04
CA LEU A 105 11.64 9.49 23.53
C LEU A 105 12.32 9.40 24.90
N ALA A 106 13.14 10.38 25.27
CA ALA A 106 13.74 10.51 26.60
C ALA A 106 12.76 11.08 27.65
N GLY A 107 11.53 11.45 27.27
CA GLY A 107 10.52 11.97 28.18
C GLY A 107 10.63 13.47 28.46
N GLU A 108 11.40 14.23 27.67
CA GLU A 108 11.57 15.68 27.87
C GLU A 108 10.33 16.52 27.48
N GLY A 109 9.32 15.91 26.87
CA GLY A 109 8.08 16.56 26.47
C GLY A 109 7.42 15.86 25.28
N THR A 110 6.27 16.39 24.84
CA THR A 110 5.67 15.97 23.56
C THR A 110 6.53 16.47 22.40
N LEU A 111 6.63 15.73 21.30
CA LEU A 111 7.38 16.16 20.13
C LEU A 111 6.82 17.50 19.62
N ARG A 112 5.50 17.68 19.63
CA ARG A 112 4.88 18.95 19.29
C ARG A 112 5.42 20.12 20.13
N SER A 113 5.53 19.95 21.45
CA SER A 113 6.04 21.02 22.33
C SER A 113 7.51 21.34 22.09
N LEU A 114 8.33 20.30 21.86
CA LEU A 114 9.76 20.44 21.57
C LEU A 114 9.99 21.13 20.23
N VAL A 115 9.19 20.81 19.21
CA VAL A 115 9.20 21.46 17.89
C VAL A 115 8.79 22.92 18.01
N ALA A 116 7.74 23.23 18.77
CA ALA A 116 7.28 24.61 18.96
C ALA A 116 8.33 25.51 19.64
N ALA A 117 9.13 24.94 20.53
CA ALA A 117 10.21 25.61 21.24
C ALA A 117 11.53 25.66 20.45
N ASP A 118 11.65 24.92 19.34
CA ASP A 118 12.89 24.85 18.56
C ASP A 118 13.05 26.09 17.67
N PRO A 119 14.21 26.78 17.71
CA PRO A 119 14.45 28.01 16.95
C PRO A 119 14.33 27.86 15.42
N ALA A 120 14.52 26.67 14.87
CA ALA A 120 14.47 26.42 13.42
C ALA A 120 13.08 26.04 12.91
N LEU A 121 12.14 25.70 13.80
CA LEU A 121 10.83 25.10 13.44
C LEU A 121 9.66 26.01 13.87
N GLY A 122 9.57 26.33 15.16
CA GLY A 122 8.51 27.18 15.71
C GLY A 122 7.09 26.60 15.60
N ALA A 123 6.09 27.46 15.79
CA ALA A 123 4.68 27.08 15.86
C ALA A 123 4.13 26.46 14.57
N ASP A 124 4.56 26.96 13.41
CA ASP A 124 4.10 26.48 12.09
C ASP A 124 4.52 25.04 11.83
N ALA A 125 5.73 24.67 12.22
CA ALA A 125 6.19 23.28 12.14
C ALA A 125 5.51 22.40 13.18
N ALA A 126 5.25 22.92 14.39
CA ALA A 126 4.54 22.18 15.43
C ALA A 126 3.10 21.81 15.03
N ALA A 127 2.47 22.64 14.19
CA ALA A 127 1.16 22.34 13.62
C ALA A 127 1.17 21.07 12.73
N LEU A 128 2.31 20.67 12.17
CA LEU A 128 2.44 19.44 11.38
C LEU A 128 2.28 18.17 12.20
N VAL A 129 2.59 18.24 13.49
CA VAL A 129 2.48 17.11 14.44
C VAL A 129 1.02 16.88 14.86
N ALA A 130 0.07 17.67 14.36
CA ALA A 130 -1.34 17.48 14.67
C ALA A 130 -1.91 16.18 14.12
N PRO A 131 -2.81 15.53 14.87
CA PRO A 131 -3.66 14.46 14.36
C PRO A 131 -4.24 14.80 12.98
N GLY A 132 -4.12 13.87 12.05
CA GLY A 132 -4.65 14.00 10.68
C GLY A 132 -3.91 14.93 9.72
N VAL A 133 -2.96 15.77 10.15
CA VAL A 133 -2.28 16.71 9.23
C VAL A 133 -1.35 15.97 8.25
N ALA A 134 -0.62 14.96 8.72
CA ALA A 134 0.29 14.19 7.88
C ALA A 134 -0.43 13.56 6.66
N VAL A 135 -1.60 12.96 6.86
CA VAL A 135 -2.37 12.32 5.78
C VAL A 135 -2.96 13.35 4.81
N GLN A 136 -3.42 14.50 5.31
CA GLN A 136 -3.96 15.57 4.45
C GLN A 136 -2.92 16.14 3.48
N ARG A 137 -1.64 16.14 3.87
CA ARG A 137 -0.52 16.62 3.04
C ARG A 137 -0.17 15.69 1.87
N ARG A 138 -0.63 14.43 1.87
CA ARG A 138 -0.33 13.45 0.82
C ARG A 138 -1.22 13.66 -0.42
N THR A 139 -0.98 14.75 -1.13
CA THR A 139 -1.82 15.25 -2.25
C THR A 139 -1.30 14.86 -3.64
N THR A 140 -0.09 14.31 -3.74
CA THR A 140 0.50 13.91 -5.02
C THR A 140 -0.28 12.77 -5.68
N ALA A 141 -0.14 12.61 -6.99
CA ALA A 141 -0.78 11.52 -7.71
C ALA A 141 -0.35 10.15 -7.15
N GLY A 142 -1.31 9.35 -6.70
CA GLY A 142 -1.04 8.07 -6.03
C GLY A 142 -0.77 8.18 -4.53
N GLY A 143 -0.81 9.38 -3.96
CA GLY A 143 -0.71 9.62 -2.53
C GLY A 143 -1.89 9.05 -1.74
N ALA A 144 -1.67 8.86 -0.44
CA ALA A 144 -2.65 8.31 0.49
C ALA A 144 -3.61 9.36 1.10
N GLY A 145 -3.51 10.63 0.68
CA GLY A 145 -4.34 11.71 1.22
C GLY A 145 -5.75 11.69 0.63
N PRO A 146 -6.75 12.30 1.32
CA PRO A 146 -8.15 12.20 0.93
C PRO A 146 -8.43 12.63 -0.52
N ALA A 147 -7.81 13.73 -0.97
CA ALA A 147 -7.97 14.22 -2.34
C ALA A 147 -7.39 13.25 -3.38
N ALA A 148 -6.19 12.72 -3.13
CA ALA A 148 -5.55 11.75 -4.03
C ALA A 148 -6.32 10.42 -4.07
N VAL A 149 -6.81 9.94 -2.92
CA VAL A 149 -7.62 8.72 -2.82
C VAL A 149 -8.95 8.87 -3.57
N ALA A 150 -9.63 10.02 -3.47
CA ALA A 150 -10.85 10.27 -4.21
C ALA A 150 -10.66 10.14 -5.73
N VAL A 151 -9.55 10.70 -6.26
CA VAL A 151 -9.18 10.55 -7.67
C VAL A 151 -8.91 9.08 -8.03
N GLN A 152 -8.21 8.34 -7.17
CA GLN A 152 -7.92 6.92 -7.43
C GLN A 152 -9.17 6.03 -7.39
N LEU A 153 -10.12 6.31 -6.50
CA LEU A 153 -11.40 5.60 -6.44
C LEU A 153 -12.18 5.75 -7.74
N GLU A 154 -12.20 6.95 -8.30
CA GLU A 154 -12.92 7.18 -9.55
C GLU A 154 -12.26 6.49 -10.75
N ARG A 155 -10.92 6.56 -10.82
CA ARG A 155 -10.15 5.80 -11.82
C ARG A 155 -10.40 4.30 -11.72
N PHE A 156 -10.43 3.77 -10.50
CA PHE A 156 -10.68 2.35 -10.28
C PHE A 156 -12.09 1.93 -10.68
N ARG A 157 -13.12 2.74 -10.37
CA ARG A 157 -14.50 2.50 -10.81
C ARG A 157 -14.63 2.47 -12.32
N SER A 158 -14.04 3.47 -12.99
CA SER A 158 -14.03 3.55 -14.46
C SER A 158 -13.36 2.32 -15.07
N ARG A 159 -12.16 1.96 -14.58
CA ARG A 159 -11.44 0.79 -15.08
C ARG A 159 -12.19 -0.51 -14.83
N LEU A 160 -12.85 -0.65 -13.68
CA LEU A 160 -13.66 -1.82 -13.37
C LEU A 160 -14.86 -1.95 -14.31
N ALA A 161 -15.51 -0.83 -14.67
CA ALA A 161 -16.60 -0.82 -15.64
C ALA A 161 -16.14 -1.26 -17.04
N GLU A 162 -15.00 -0.74 -17.51
CA GLU A 162 -14.38 -1.15 -18.78
C GLU A 162 -14.09 -2.65 -18.81
N LEU A 163 -13.43 -3.18 -17.76
CA LEU A 163 -13.08 -4.59 -17.68
C LEU A 163 -14.33 -5.49 -17.68
N ARG A 164 -15.38 -5.08 -16.96
CA ARG A 164 -16.66 -5.80 -16.98
C ARG A 164 -17.30 -5.82 -18.36
N ALA A 165 -17.31 -4.67 -19.05
CA ALA A 165 -17.83 -4.58 -20.41
C ALA A 165 -17.04 -5.43 -21.41
N ALA A 166 -15.70 -5.45 -21.28
CA ALA A 166 -14.84 -6.28 -22.13
C ALA A 166 -15.11 -7.78 -21.94
N VAL A 167 -15.25 -8.23 -20.69
CA VAL A 167 -15.57 -9.63 -20.37
C VAL A 167 -16.95 -10.00 -20.90
N THR A 168 -17.98 -9.16 -20.74
CA THR A 168 -19.33 -9.49 -21.25
C THR A 168 -19.42 -9.43 -22.78
N ALA A 169 -18.68 -8.54 -23.44
CA ALA A 169 -18.64 -8.46 -24.90
C ALA A 169 -17.89 -9.64 -25.55
N GLY A 170 -16.88 -10.19 -24.89
CA GLY A 170 -16.06 -11.31 -25.36
C GLY A 170 -16.63 -12.71 -25.12
N VAL A 171 -17.74 -12.84 -24.37
CA VAL A 171 -18.43 -14.12 -24.08
C VAL A 171 -19.54 -14.40 -25.12
N ARG A 172 -19.27 -14.11 -26.40
CA ARG A 172 -20.13 -14.52 -27.53
C ARG A 172 -19.54 -15.71 -28.25
#